data_AF-A0A974Z7N4-F1
#
_entry.id   AF-A0A974Z7N4-F1
#
_cell.length_a   1.000
_cell.length_b   1.000
_cell.length_c   1.000
_cell.angle_alpha   90.00
_cell.angle_beta   90.00
_cell.angle_gamma   90.00
#
_symmetry.space_group_name_H-M   'P 1'
#
loop_
_entity.id
_entity.type
_entity.pdbx_description
1 polymer ?
#
loop_
_entity_poly.entity_id
_entity_poly.type
_entity_poly.pdbx_seq_one_letter_code
_entity_poly.pdbx_strand_id
1 'polypeptide(L)'
;MGKRISRLGALVAAVAAVGTLVGGAGVAGAAPADACTDPHQASGLIGKWGPVSKSSCAIFGHAGFRAGYGWNVQEGTNQFACVEGWGFDAKHPKGGWFSLGCGKSGKTTVPWGNVAANPQVRAKSMGGSLAVIIDWRQ
;
A
#
# COMPACT_ATOMS: atom_id res chain seq x y z
N MET A 1 -44.12 59.02 -30.27
CA MET A 1 -44.26 57.65 -30.80
C MET A 1 -43.17 56.82 -30.17
N GLY A 2 -43.36 56.10 -29.06
CA GLY A 2 -44.07 54.81 -28.89
C GLY A 2 -43.03 53.84 -28.30
N LYS A 3 -43.25 52.91 -27.37
CA LYS A 3 -44.40 52.32 -26.68
C LYS A 3 -43.80 51.68 -25.40
N ARG A 4 -44.45 51.80 -24.24
CA ARG A 4 -44.13 50.98 -23.04
C ARG A 4 -44.58 49.54 -23.31
N ILE A 5 -43.76 48.53 -23.01
CA ILE A 5 -44.24 47.15 -22.82
C ILE A 5 -43.44 46.46 -21.70
N SER A 6 -44.12 46.22 -20.60
CA SER A 6 -43.78 45.26 -19.54
C SER A 6 -43.87 43.82 -20.04
N ARG A 7 -42.96 42.94 -19.62
CA ARG A 7 -43.16 41.48 -19.49
C ARG A 7 -42.32 41.00 -18.30
N LEU A 8 -42.95 40.70 -17.15
CA LEU A 8 -43.44 39.37 -16.77
C LEU A 8 -42.36 38.28 -16.88
N GLY A 9 -41.90 37.87 -15.69
CA GLY A 9 -41.82 36.49 -15.23
C GLY A 9 -41.23 35.43 -16.17
N ALA A 10 -40.08 34.89 -15.76
CA ALA A 10 -39.78 33.48 -15.98
C ALA A 10 -39.09 32.93 -14.73
N LEU A 11 -39.88 32.23 -13.90
CA LEU A 11 -39.35 31.28 -12.92
C LEU A 11 -38.44 30.29 -13.67
N VAL A 12 -37.16 30.26 -13.33
CA VAL A 12 -36.31 29.13 -13.69
C VAL A 12 -36.51 28.08 -12.60
N ALA A 13 -37.28 27.06 -12.94
CA ALA A 13 -37.51 25.88 -12.13
C ALA A 13 -36.18 25.13 -11.91
N ALA A 14 -35.87 24.83 -10.65
CA ALA A 14 -34.79 23.92 -10.31
C ALA A 14 -35.18 22.50 -10.73
N VAL A 15 -34.46 21.94 -11.71
CA VAL A 15 -34.57 20.52 -12.07
C VAL A 15 -33.82 19.72 -11.02
N ALA A 16 -34.58 19.07 -10.12
CA ALA A 16 -34.04 18.04 -9.25
C ALA A 16 -33.73 16.79 -10.08
N ALA A 17 -32.45 16.57 -10.37
CA ALA A 17 -31.99 15.32 -10.95
C ALA A 17 -32.10 14.21 -9.89
N VAL A 18 -33.18 13.43 -9.96
CA VAL A 18 -33.27 12.15 -9.25
C VAL A 18 -32.40 11.15 -10.02
N GLY A 19 -31.12 11.10 -9.65
CA GLY A 19 -30.20 10.07 -10.12
C GLY A 19 -30.53 8.73 -9.45
N THR A 20 -31.02 7.78 -10.24
CA THR A 20 -31.13 6.38 -9.85
C THR A 20 -29.74 5.81 -9.59
N LEU A 21 -29.40 5.60 -8.32
CA LEU A 21 -28.24 4.80 -7.90
C LEU A 21 -28.50 3.34 -8.26
N VAL A 22 -28.22 2.96 -9.50
CA VAL A 22 -28.06 1.55 -9.85
C VAL A 22 -26.66 1.17 -9.34
N GLY A 23 -26.64 0.53 -8.17
CA GLY A 23 -25.45 -0.09 -7.61
C GLY A 23 -24.96 -1.20 -8.52
N GLY A 24 -24.09 -0.85 -9.46
CA GLY A 24 -23.24 -1.81 -10.15
C GLY A 24 -22.23 -2.34 -9.15
N ALA A 25 -22.37 -3.61 -8.75
CA ALA A 25 -21.27 -4.36 -8.17
C ALA A 25 -20.13 -4.37 -9.20
N GLY A 26 -19.21 -3.42 -9.07
CA GLY A 26 -18.01 -3.38 -9.89
C GLY A 26 -17.26 -4.68 -9.66
N VAL A 27 -17.22 -5.53 -10.68
CA VAL A 27 -16.22 -6.59 -10.76
C VAL A 27 -14.87 -5.88 -10.68
N ALA A 28 -14.19 -6.05 -9.54
CA ALA A 28 -12.82 -5.59 -9.39
C ALA A 28 -12.03 -6.27 -10.50
N GLY A 29 -11.70 -5.50 -11.54
CA GLY A 29 -10.84 -5.98 -12.62
C GLY A 29 -9.59 -6.54 -11.98
N ALA A 30 -9.21 -7.77 -12.35
CA ALA A 30 -7.96 -8.35 -11.91
C ALA A 30 -6.85 -7.33 -12.19
N ALA A 31 -6.17 -6.88 -11.13
CA ALA A 31 -5.04 -5.98 -11.28
C ALA A 31 -4.04 -6.66 -12.25
N PRO A 32 -3.42 -5.90 -13.18
CA PRO A 32 -2.43 -6.48 -14.08
C PRO A 32 -1.35 -7.17 -13.24
N ALA A 33 -0.79 -8.28 -13.75
CA ALA A 33 0.20 -9.07 -13.03
C ALA A 33 1.44 -8.25 -12.60
N ASP A 34 1.66 -7.09 -13.23
CA ASP A 34 2.72 -6.13 -12.92
C ASP A 34 2.42 -5.23 -11.70
N ALA A 35 1.17 -5.15 -11.23
CA ALA A 35 0.73 -4.27 -10.14
C ALA A 35 1.27 -4.66 -8.75
N CYS A 36 1.85 -5.85 -8.62
CA CYS A 36 2.50 -6.29 -7.38
C CYS A 36 3.98 -5.86 -7.28
N THR A 37 4.53 -5.23 -8.32
CA THR A 37 5.97 -4.85 -8.38
C THR A 37 6.23 -3.37 -8.11
N ASP A 38 5.19 -2.59 -7.85
CA ASP A 38 5.31 -1.17 -7.55
C ASP A 38 6.25 -0.93 -6.36
N PRO A 39 7.20 0.02 -6.46
CA PRO A 39 8.01 0.39 -5.31
C PRO A 39 7.13 0.97 -4.21
N HIS A 40 7.25 0.39 -3.01
CA HIS A 40 6.59 0.86 -1.80
C HIS A 40 7.62 1.47 -0.85
N GLN A 41 7.18 2.36 0.03
CA GLN A 41 8.07 3.02 1.00
C GLN A 41 7.75 2.62 2.42
N ALA A 42 8.77 2.36 3.22
CA ALA A 42 8.66 2.19 4.67
C ALA A 42 9.65 3.12 5.36
N SER A 43 9.28 3.62 6.53
CA SER A 43 10.13 4.49 7.33
C SER A 43 10.25 3.97 8.76
N GLY A 44 11.26 4.45 9.46
CA GLY A 44 11.52 4.09 10.85
C GLY A 44 12.36 5.12 11.56
N LEU A 45 12.19 5.21 12.87
CA LEU A 45 13.01 6.06 13.74
C LEU A 45 14.11 5.23 14.41
N ILE A 46 15.10 5.92 14.98
CA ILE A 46 16.18 5.25 15.71
C ILE A 46 15.61 4.40 16.85
N GLY A 47 15.98 3.12 16.87
CA GLY A 47 15.58 2.22 17.94
C GLY A 47 14.12 1.75 17.89
N LYS A 48 13.27 2.30 17.02
CA LYS A 48 11.81 2.02 16.98
C LYS A 48 11.36 1.59 15.59
N TRP A 49 10.52 0.56 15.55
CA TRP A 49 9.80 0.19 14.33
C TRP A 49 8.85 1.32 13.94
N GLY A 50 8.92 1.74 12.67
CA GLY A 50 8.02 2.75 12.14
C GLY A 50 6.67 2.17 11.72
N PRO A 51 5.84 2.98 11.01
CA PRO A 51 4.54 2.54 10.54
C PRO A 51 4.67 1.38 9.56
N VAL A 52 3.63 0.54 9.53
CA VAL A 52 3.55 -0.57 8.58
C VAL A 52 3.24 -0.02 7.19
N SER A 53 4.11 -0.34 6.24
CA SER A 53 3.88 -0.13 4.82
C SER A 53 3.23 -1.38 4.23
N LYS A 54 2.14 -1.21 3.48
CA LYS A 54 1.34 -2.31 2.92
C LYS A 54 1.30 -2.17 1.40
N SER A 55 1.52 -3.26 0.69
CA SER A 55 1.35 -3.28 -0.76
C SER A 55 -0.12 -3.10 -1.15
N SER A 56 -0.36 -2.42 -2.27
CA SER A 56 -1.67 -2.30 -2.91
C SER A 56 -2.15 -3.63 -3.50
N CYS A 57 -1.23 -4.57 -3.75
CA CYS A 57 -1.49 -5.84 -4.41
C CYS A 57 -1.49 -6.98 -3.38
N ALA A 58 -2.36 -7.98 -3.59
CA ALA A 58 -2.44 -9.17 -2.74
C ALA A 58 -1.75 -10.35 -3.43
N ILE A 59 -0.97 -11.12 -2.67
CA ILE A 59 -0.47 -12.41 -3.12
C ILE A 59 -1.43 -13.50 -2.68
N PHE A 60 -1.72 -14.40 -3.61
CA PHE A 60 -2.36 -15.68 -3.33
C PHE A 60 -1.29 -16.78 -3.37
N GLY A 61 -0.90 -17.28 -2.19
CA GLY A 61 0.09 -18.35 -2.11
C GLY A 61 -0.53 -19.75 -2.25
N HIS A 62 0.34 -20.77 -2.22
CA HIS A 62 -0.03 -22.19 -2.17
C HIS A 62 0.73 -22.90 -1.05
N ALA A 63 0.44 -24.17 -0.79
CA ALA A 63 1.18 -24.95 0.20
C ALA A 63 2.69 -24.93 -0.11
N GLY A 64 3.51 -24.54 0.88
CA GLY A 64 4.96 -24.39 0.73
C GLY A 64 5.44 -23.07 0.08
N PHE A 65 4.53 -22.21 -0.38
CA PHE A 65 4.88 -20.94 -0.99
C PHE A 65 5.62 -20.01 -0.02
N ARG A 66 6.59 -19.26 -0.55
CA ARG A 66 7.38 -18.25 0.18
C ARG A 66 7.29 -16.93 -0.58
N ALA A 67 7.01 -15.85 0.14
CA ALA A 67 6.95 -14.52 -0.45
C ALA A 67 8.34 -13.90 -0.51
N GLY A 68 8.72 -13.40 -1.69
CA GLY A 68 9.91 -12.58 -1.87
C GLY A 68 9.73 -11.19 -1.26
N TYR A 69 10.84 -10.64 -0.76
CA TYR A 69 10.94 -9.24 -0.38
C TYR A 69 12.33 -8.73 -0.75
N GLY A 70 12.37 -7.57 -1.40
CA GLY A 70 13.59 -6.82 -1.68
C GLY A 70 13.45 -5.39 -1.14
N TRP A 71 14.53 -4.83 -0.61
CA TRP A 71 14.52 -3.46 -0.08
C TRP A 71 15.88 -2.78 -0.24
N ASN A 72 15.85 -1.45 -0.29
CA ASN A 72 17.02 -0.59 -0.35
C ASN A 72 16.74 0.74 0.37
N VAL A 73 17.72 1.25 1.10
CA VAL A 73 17.63 2.56 1.76
C VAL A 73 17.74 3.65 0.69
N GLN A 74 16.85 4.64 0.77
CA GLN A 74 16.85 5.75 -0.18
C GLN A 74 18.15 6.54 -0.10
N GLU A 75 18.66 6.98 -1.25
CA GLU A 75 19.95 7.66 -1.38
C GLU A 75 20.07 8.92 -0.49
N GLY A 76 18.99 9.67 -0.34
CA GLY A 76 18.94 10.87 0.52
C GLY A 76 19.02 10.57 2.03
N THR A 77 18.77 9.32 2.44
CA THR A 77 19.01 8.87 3.81
C THR A 77 20.30 8.07 3.88
N ASN A 78 20.53 7.08 3.00
CA ASN A 78 21.74 6.24 2.88
C ASN A 78 22.24 5.63 4.20
N GLN A 79 21.33 5.50 5.16
CA GLN A 79 21.57 5.02 6.52
C GLN A 79 21.47 3.50 6.62
N PHE A 80 21.72 2.99 7.81
CA PHE A 80 21.54 1.59 8.15
C PHE A 80 20.12 1.35 8.68
N ALA A 81 19.39 0.42 8.05
CA ALA A 81 18.05 0.00 8.48
C ALA A 81 18.07 -1.46 8.94
N CYS A 82 17.21 -1.80 9.91
CA CYS A 82 16.70 -3.16 10.06
C CYS A 82 15.28 -3.21 9.50
N VAL A 83 14.94 -4.30 8.81
CA VAL A 83 13.68 -4.42 8.08
C VAL A 83 13.01 -5.75 8.42
N GLU A 84 11.69 -5.73 8.60
CA GLU A 84 10.87 -6.92 8.77
C GLU A 84 9.75 -6.96 7.74
N GLY A 85 9.46 -8.16 7.27
CA GLY A 85 8.40 -8.48 6.32
C GLY A 85 7.35 -9.34 6.98
N TRP A 86 6.10 -9.13 6.59
CA TRP A 86 5.00 -9.94 7.07
C TRP A 86 4.97 -11.29 6.34
N GLY A 87 4.68 -12.36 7.07
CA GLY A 87 4.57 -13.70 6.52
C GLY A 87 3.69 -14.59 7.39
N PHE A 88 3.52 -15.84 6.97
CA PHE A 88 2.68 -16.83 7.63
C PHE A 88 3.39 -18.18 7.68
N ASP A 89 3.40 -18.80 8.86
CA ASP A 89 3.88 -20.17 9.05
C ASP A 89 2.97 -20.93 10.04
N ALA A 90 3.31 -22.18 10.33
CA ALA A 90 2.52 -23.01 11.25
C ALA A 90 2.43 -22.43 12.68
N LYS A 91 3.43 -21.64 13.11
CA LYS A 91 3.45 -20.97 14.43
C LYS A 91 2.71 -19.64 14.41
N HIS A 92 2.63 -19.01 13.24
CA HIS A 92 2.02 -17.70 12.99
C HIS A 92 0.91 -17.82 11.93
N PRO A 93 -0.17 -18.59 12.17
CA PRO A 93 -1.24 -18.77 11.18
C PRO A 93 -2.04 -17.50 10.90
N LYS A 94 -2.01 -16.52 11.83
CA LYS A 94 -2.61 -15.19 11.66
C LYS A 94 -1.62 -14.15 11.09
N GLY A 95 -0.41 -14.60 10.78
CA GLY A 95 0.70 -13.80 10.30
C GLY A 95 1.63 -13.32 11.42
N GLY A 96 2.87 -13.04 11.05
CA GLY A 96 3.93 -12.59 11.94
C GLY A 96 5.01 -11.80 11.21
N TRP A 97 5.84 -11.11 11.98
CA TRP A 97 6.98 -10.35 11.45
C TRP A 97 8.23 -11.24 11.38
N PHE A 98 8.85 -11.27 10.21
CA PHE A 98 10.08 -12.03 9.94
C PHE A 98 11.18 -11.06 9.53
N SER A 99 12.39 -11.28 10.04
CA SER A 99 13.54 -10.45 9.70
C SER A 99 13.86 -10.55 8.20
N LEU A 100 13.97 -9.39 7.56
CA LEU A 100 14.52 -9.24 6.19
C LEU A 100 15.99 -8.81 6.20
N GLY A 101 16.61 -8.81 7.38
CA GLY A 101 17.99 -8.41 7.61
C GLY A 101 18.15 -6.95 8.01
N CYS A 102 19.41 -6.58 8.26
CA CYS A 102 19.80 -5.20 8.52
C CYS A 102 21.00 -4.81 7.66
N GLY A 103 21.03 -3.57 7.18
CA GLY A 103 22.00 -3.07 6.21
C GLY A 103 21.50 -1.85 5.45
N LYS A 104 22.08 -1.61 4.28
CA LYS A 104 21.60 -0.58 3.34
C LYS A 104 20.64 -1.15 2.29
N SER A 105 20.63 -2.46 2.12
CA SER A 105 19.73 -3.19 1.23
C SER A 105 19.63 -4.64 1.67
N GLY A 106 18.64 -5.35 1.13
CA GLY A 106 18.48 -6.78 1.36
C GLY A 106 17.47 -7.39 0.40
N LYS A 107 17.62 -8.70 0.16
CA LYS A 107 16.65 -9.50 -0.55
C LYS A 107 16.55 -10.86 0.12
N THR A 108 15.36 -11.27 0.51
CA THR A 108 15.13 -12.58 1.13
C THR A 108 13.70 -13.06 0.87
N THR A 109 13.36 -14.25 1.37
CA THR A 109 12.00 -14.79 1.32
C THR A 109 11.51 -15.14 2.71
N VAL A 110 10.22 -14.94 2.96
CA VAL A 110 9.56 -15.30 4.22
C VAL A 110 8.52 -16.40 3.96
N PRO A 111 8.21 -17.24 4.97
CA PRO A 111 7.10 -18.18 4.87
C PRO A 111 5.78 -17.46 4.54
N TRP A 112 4.95 -18.07 3.69
CA TRP A 112 3.64 -17.49 3.33
C TRP A 112 2.53 -18.53 3.24
N GLY A 113 2.78 -19.67 2.59
CA GLY A 113 1.81 -20.75 2.51
C GLY A 113 0.55 -20.41 1.70
N ASN A 114 -0.52 -21.17 1.94
CA ASN A 114 -1.80 -21.03 1.23
C ASN A 114 -2.67 -19.91 1.84
N VAL A 115 -2.22 -18.67 1.70
CA VAL A 115 -2.90 -17.48 2.24
C VAL A 115 -3.00 -16.41 1.16
N ALA A 116 -4.15 -15.74 1.13
CA ALA A 116 -4.40 -14.53 0.35
C ALA A 116 -4.22 -13.29 1.23
N ALA A 117 -3.14 -12.53 1.04
CA ALA A 117 -2.90 -11.31 1.81
C ALA A 117 -2.01 -10.32 1.07
N ASN A 118 -2.02 -9.06 1.48
CA ASN A 118 -1.07 -8.07 0.97
C ASN A 118 0.27 -8.17 1.72
N PRO A 119 1.39 -8.17 1.00
CA PRO A 119 2.72 -7.98 1.58
C PRO A 119 2.80 -6.72 2.42
N GLN A 120 3.55 -6.79 3.52
CA GLN A 120 3.74 -5.67 4.44
C GLN A 120 5.19 -5.63 4.91
N VAL A 121 5.70 -4.43 5.10
CA VAL A 121 7.06 -4.18 5.58
C VAL A 121 7.03 -3.10 6.66
N ARG A 122 7.92 -3.25 7.65
CA ARG A 122 8.26 -2.18 8.58
C ARG A 122 9.77 -2.04 8.69
N ALA A 123 10.23 -0.81 8.89
CA ALA A 123 11.64 -0.48 9.01
C ALA A 123 11.94 0.14 10.36
N LYS A 124 13.20 0.05 10.77
CA LYS A 124 13.75 0.68 11.97
C LYS A 124 15.13 1.23 11.63
N SER A 125 15.40 2.47 12.03
CA SER A 125 16.73 3.07 11.90
C SER A 125 17.65 2.55 13.00
N MET A 126 18.93 2.36 12.68
CA MET A 126 19.95 1.91 13.62
C MET A 126 21.06 2.95 13.78
N GLY A 127 21.49 3.14 15.03
CA GLY A 127 22.81 3.61 15.50
C GLY A 127 23.37 4.95 15.03
N GLY A 128 23.29 5.28 13.74
CA GLY A 128 23.89 6.47 13.12
C GLY A 128 22.90 7.51 12.62
N SER A 129 21.60 7.19 12.54
CA SER A 129 20.58 8.13 12.05
C SER A 129 19.30 8.11 12.85
N LEU A 130 18.72 9.31 13.03
CA LEU A 130 17.43 9.52 13.66
C LEU A 130 16.28 8.87 12.89
N ALA A 131 16.39 8.80 11.56
CA ALA A 131 15.36 8.26 10.68
C ALA A 131 15.94 7.53 9.48
N VAL A 132 15.17 6.60 8.94
CA VAL A 132 15.46 5.93 7.68
C VAL A 132 14.20 5.84 6.83
N ILE A 133 14.38 5.91 5.52
CA ILE A 133 13.35 5.61 4.53
C ILE A 133 13.93 4.56 3.59
N ILE A 134 13.17 3.49 3.38
CA ILE A 134 13.52 2.41 2.44
C ILE A 134 12.47 2.34 1.34
N ASP A 135 12.92 2.02 0.15
CA ASP A 135 12.05 1.49 -0.90
C ASP A 135 12.07 -0.04 -0.80
N TRP A 136 10.91 -0.67 -0.97
CA TRP A 136 10.77 -2.12 -0.93
C TRP A 136 9.80 -2.62 -2.00
N ARG A 137 9.99 -3.88 -2.39
CA ARG A 137 9.17 -4.62 -3.37
C ARG A 137 9.04 -6.07 -2.94
N GLN A 138 8.05 -6.74 -3.47
CA GLN A 138 7.85 -8.17 -3.32
C GLN A 138 8.58 -8.95 -4.43
#